data_AF-A0A480MDY5-F1
#
_entry.id   AF-A0A480MDY5-F1
#
_cell.length_a   1.000
_cell.length_b   1.000
_cell.length_c   1.000
_cell.angle_alpha   90.00
_cell.angle_beta   90.00
_cell.angle_gamma   90.00
#
_symmetry.space_group_name_H-M   'P 1'
#
loop_
_entity.id
_entity.type
_entity.pdbx_description
1 polymer ?
#
loop_
_entity_poly.entity_id
_entity_poly.type
_entity_poly.pdbx_seq_one_letter_code
_entity_poly.pdbx_strand_id
1 'polypeptide(L)'
;MAAAALGSSSGSASPAVAELCQNTPETFLEASKLLLTYADNILRNPNDEKYRSIRIGNTTFSTRLLPVRGAVECLFEMGFEEGETHLIFPKKASVEQLQKIRDLIAIERSSRLDGSNKSPKVDVSQQLETSTPLPTTQSSNRNGLTQHPGNSEGQSSNPPSAPMVTGDSVILKVLRSNIQHVLVYENLALQEKALACIPVQELKRRSQEKLSRARKLDKGTHLNEEDFLLLELLHWFKEEFFHWVNDMACSKCGGRTKSRGTSLFPSDDERKWGADRVEDHYCDACQLSNRFPRYNNPEKLLETRCGRCGEWANCFTLCCRALGFEARYVWDYTDHVWTEVYSPSQQRWLHCDPCEDVCDKPLLYEIGWGKKLSYVIAFSKDEVAPMRKKCFLSIRLFFLF
;
A
#
# COMPACT_ATOMS: atom_id res chain seq x y z
N MET A 1 -9.44 15.50 57.70
CA MET A 1 -10.77 15.47 57.05
C MET A 1 -10.76 16.53 55.97
N ALA A 2 -10.28 16.15 54.78
CA ALA A 2 -9.93 17.06 53.71
C ALA A 2 -11.16 17.41 52.86
N ALA A 3 -11.14 18.66 52.39
CA ALA A 3 -12.19 19.33 51.64
C ALA A 3 -12.37 18.79 50.22
N ALA A 4 -13.57 19.03 49.71
CA ALA A 4 -14.02 18.78 48.36
C ALA A 4 -13.15 19.49 47.31
N ALA A 5 -12.82 18.76 46.24
CA ALA A 5 -12.46 19.31 44.95
C ALA A 5 -13.37 18.66 43.89
N LEU A 6 -14.44 19.36 43.56
CA LEU A 6 -15.21 19.17 42.34
C LEU A 6 -14.31 19.56 41.17
N GLY A 7 -13.67 18.57 40.56
CA GLY A 7 -12.97 18.74 39.29
C GLY A 7 -14.00 18.80 38.16
N SER A 8 -14.21 19.99 37.61
CA SER A 8 -14.94 20.16 36.35
C SER A 8 -14.24 19.36 35.26
N SER A 9 -14.96 18.41 34.66
CA SER A 9 -14.55 17.74 33.43
C SER A 9 -14.58 18.75 32.29
N SER A 10 -13.52 19.55 32.18
CA SER A 10 -13.21 20.29 30.95
C SER A 10 -13.19 19.29 29.79
N GLY A 11 -14.01 19.55 28.78
CA GLY A 11 -14.24 18.65 27.66
C GLY A 11 -12.93 18.27 26.99
N SER A 12 -12.55 17.00 27.09
CA SER A 12 -11.40 16.48 26.34
C SER A 12 -11.75 16.60 24.85
N ALA A 13 -11.19 17.60 24.19
CA ALA A 13 -11.28 17.70 22.73
C ALA A 13 -10.75 16.39 22.13
N SER A 14 -11.56 15.74 21.29
CA SER A 14 -11.13 14.55 20.56
C SER A 14 -10.01 14.94 19.59
N PRO A 15 -8.80 14.35 19.69
CA PRO A 15 -7.73 14.59 18.74
C PRO A 15 -8.15 14.25 17.30
N ALA A 16 -8.89 13.15 17.09
CA ALA A 16 -9.41 12.79 15.77
C ALA A 16 -10.37 13.85 15.20
N VAL A 17 -11.27 14.39 16.01
CA VAL A 17 -12.18 15.46 15.57
C VAL A 17 -11.40 16.75 15.27
N ALA A 18 -10.39 17.08 16.07
CA ALA A 18 -9.53 18.24 15.81
C ALA A 18 -8.75 18.11 14.48
N GLU A 19 -8.28 16.91 14.16
CA GLU A 19 -7.64 16.59 12.88
C GLU A 19 -8.64 16.67 11.72
N LEU A 20 -9.86 16.14 11.92
CA LEU A 20 -10.96 16.25 10.94
C LEU A 20 -11.28 17.72 10.64
N CYS A 21 -11.28 18.58 11.64
CA CYS A 21 -11.54 20.02 11.52
C CYS A 21 -10.52 20.79 10.67
N GLN A 22 -9.32 20.25 10.45
CA GLN A 22 -8.25 20.89 9.66
C GLN A 22 -8.45 20.75 8.14
N ASN A 23 -9.40 19.92 7.69
CA ASN A 23 -9.74 19.79 6.27
C ASN A 23 -10.51 21.03 5.76
N THR A 24 -10.55 21.22 4.43
CA THR A 24 -11.36 22.28 3.81
C THR A 24 -12.83 22.17 4.22
N PRO A 25 -13.60 23.28 4.26
CA PRO A 25 -15.01 23.26 4.66
C PRO A 25 -15.83 22.22 3.89
N GLU A 26 -15.63 22.09 2.58
CA GLU A 26 -16.36 21.15 1.72
C GLU A 26 -16.00 19.70 2.05
N THR A 27 -14.71 19.41 2.23
CA THR A 27 -14.20 18.08 2.56
C THR A 27 -14.68 17.64 3.95
N PHE A 28 -14.60 18.55 4.93
CA PHE A 28 -15.14 18.33 6.27
C PHE A 28 -16.65 18.04 6.22
N LEU A 29 -17.42 18.82 5.46
CA LEU A 29 -18.87 18.63 5.37
C LEU A 29 -19.21 17.29 4.70
N GLU A 30 -18.51 16.87 3.66
CA GLU A 30 -18.81 15.60 3.00
C GLU A 30 -18.39 14.38 3.83
N ALA A 31 -17.29 14.48 4.59
CA ALA A 31 -16.81 13.41 5.47
C ALA A 31 -17.65 13.31 6.77
N SER A 32 -17.92 14.43 7.43
CA SER A 32 -18.75 14.47 8.65
C SER A 32 -20.15 13.92 8.39
N LYS A 33 -20.74 14.17 7.22
CA LYS A 33 -22.04 13.58 6.85
C LYS A 33 -22.02 12.04 6.87
N LEU A 34 -20.97 11.43 6.34
CA LEU A 34 -20.81 9.97 6.32
C LEU A 34 -20.53 9.41 7.71
N LEU A 35 -19.63 10.05 8.49
CA LEU A 35 -19.35 9.67 9.88
C LEU A 35 -20.60 9.67 10.75
N LEU A 36 -21.39 10.74 10.65
CA LEU A 36 -22.68 10.86 11.36
C LEU A 36 -23.66 9.78 10.89
N THR A 37 -23.70 9.47 9.59
CA THR A 37 -24.57 8.41 9.05
C THR A 37 -24.22 7.04 9.64
N TYR A 38 -22.93 6.69 9.75
CA TYR A 38 -22.52 5.42 10.33
C TYR A 38 -22.88 5.34 11.82
N ALA A 39 -22.58 6.39 12.58
CA ALA A 39 -22.92 6.45 14.00
C ALA A 39 -24.44 6.40 14.24
N ASP A 40 -25.21 7.22 13.52
CA ASP A 40 -26.67 7.29 13.64
C ASP A 40 -27.36 5.97 13.24
N ASN A 41 -26.79 5.21 12.32
CA ASN A 41 -27.34 3.90 11.93
C ASN A 41 -27.16 2.85 13.04
N ILE A 42 -26.01 2.85 13.72
CA ILE A 42 -25.76 1.97 14.87
C ILE A 42 -26.60 2.40 16.08
N LEU A 43 -26.69 3.70 16.36
CA LEU A 43 -27.49 4.23 17.48
C LEU A 43 -28.99 3.92 17.32
N ARG A 44 -29.51 3.98 16.09
CA ARG A 44 -30.91 3.62 15.79
C ARG A 44 -31.17 2.12 15.76
N ASN A 45 -30.19 1.32 15.33
CA ASN A 45 -30.33 -0.13 15.17
C ASN A 45 -29.14 -0.88 15.81
N PRO A 46 -28.99 -0.85 17.15
CA PRO A 46 -27.77 -1.29 17.83
C PRO A 46 -27.46 -2.78 17.70
N ASN A 47 -28.48 -3.61 17.45
CA ASN A 47 -28.35 -5.06 17.33
C ASN A 47 -28.23 -5.56 15.88
N ASP A 48 -28.40 -4.70 14.88
CA ASP A 48 -28.32 -5.09 13.46
C ASP A 48 -26.86 -5.14 13.00
N GLU A 49 -26.40 -6.35 12.64
CA GLU A 49 -25.01 -6.60 12.26
C GLU A 49 -24.61 -5.88 10.96
N LYS A 50 -25.57 -5.54 10.10
CA LYS A 50 -25.31 -4.82 8.84
C LYS A 50 -24.74 -3.42 9.09
N TYR A 51 -25.20 -2.72 10.13
CA TYR A 51 -24.75 -1.36 10.42
C TYR A 51 -23.48 -1.32 11.28
N ARG A 52 -23.11 -2.46 11.88
CA ARG A 52 -21.92 -2.62 12.71
C ARG A 52 -20.68 -3.02 11.89
N SER A 53 -20.77 -3.03 10.57
CA SER A 53 -19.68 -3.36 9.66
C SER A 53 -19.64 -2.37 8.49
N ILE A 54 -18.46 -1.81 8.23
CA ILE A 54 -18.20 -0.91 7.10
C ILE A 54 -17.15 -1.56 6.22
N ARG A 55 -17.52 -1.93 4.99
CA ARG A 55 -16.59 -2.50 4.02
C ARG A 55 -15.63 -1.44 3.52
N ILE A 56 -14.33 -1.64 3.73
CA ILE A 56 -13.28 -0.68 3.34
C ILE A 56 -13.25 -0.49 1.82
N GLY A 57 -13.55 -1.54 1.05
CA GLY A 57 -13.67 -1.48 -0.42
C GLY A 57 -14.96 -0.83 -0.94
N ASN A 58 -15.85 -0.32 -0.08
CA ASN A 58 -17.04 0.42 -0.54
C ASN A 58 -16.62 1.76 -1.17
N THR A 59 -17.07 2.04 -2.40
CA THR A 59 -16.68 3.23 -3.17
C THR A 59 -16.90 4.54 -2.41
N THR A 60 -18.01 4.68 -1.68
CA THR A 60 -18.31 5.90 -0.91
C THR A 60 -17.34 6.05 0.26
N PHE A 61 -17.05 4.96 0.98
CA PHE A 61 -16.11 4.96 2.08
C PHE A 61 -14.67 5.24 1.62
N SER A 62 -14.20 4.51 0.60
CA SER A 62 -12.82 4.58 0.11
C SER A 62 -12.48 5.89 -0.58
N THR A 63 -13.45 6.54 -1.22
CA THR A 63 -13.20 7.81 -1.94
C THR A 63 -13.46 9.05 -1.10
N ARG A 64 -14.35 8.98 -0.09
CA ARG A 64 -14.80 10.18 0.64
C ARG A 64 -14.48 10.20 2.13
N LEU A 65 -14.04 9.08 2.68
CA LEU A 65 -13.68 8.99 4.10
C LEU A 65 -12.21 8.64 4.30
N LEU A 66 -11.72 7.61 3.60
CA LEU A 66 -10.35 7.14 3.74
C LEU A 66 -9.26 8.19 3.44
N PRO A 67 -9.39 9.08 2.42
CA PRO A 67 -8.37 10.11 2.15
C PRO A 67 -8.52 11.35 3.05
N VAL A 68 -9.55 11.43 3.90
CA VAL A 68 -9.84 12.61 4.71
C VAL A 68 -9.11 12.49 6.04
N ARG A 69 -8.21 13.44 6.30
CA ARG A 69 -7.40 13.50 7.52
C ARG A 69 -8.30 13.49 8.75
N GLY A 70 -8.05 12.59 9.71
CA GLY A 70 -8.83 12.48 10.94
C GLY A 70 -10.15 11.70 10.83
N ALA A 71 -10.60 11.33 9.63
CA ALA A 71 -11.92 10.72 9.46
C ALA A 71 -11.97 9.24 9.87
N VAL A 72 -10.92 8.45 9.60
CA VAL A 72 -10.85 7.05 10.06
C VAL A 72 -10.53 6.98 11.55
N GLU A 73 -9.70 7.90 12.04
CA GLU A 73 -9.40 8.08 13.45
C GLU A 73 -10.68 8.40 14.24
N CYS A 74 -11.61 9.18 13.67
CA CYS A 74 -12.93 9.40 14.27
C CYS A 74 -13.71 8.09 14.42
N LEU A 75 -13.63 7.16 13.46
CA LEU A 75 -14.29 5.85 13.57
C LEU A 75 -13.63 4.98 14.65
N PHE A 76 -12.30 5.01 14.78
CA PHE A 76 -11.61 4.30 15.86
C PHE A 76 -11.94 4.90 17.23
N GLU A 77 -11.96 6.23 17.37
CA GLU A 77 -12.38 6.88 18.61
C GLU A 77 -13.86 6.66 18.94
N MET A 78 -14.71 6.47 17.92
CA MET A 78 -16.10 6.03 18.09
C MET A 78 -16.19 4.60 18.64
N GLY A 79 -15.16 3.76 18.46
CA GLY A 79 -15.11 2.38 18.93
C GLY A 79 -15.19 1.32 17.82
N PHE A 80 -15.02 1.70 16.55
CA PHE A 80 -14.79 0.72 15.49
C PHE A 80 -13.39 0.09 15.66
N GLU A 81 -13.26 -1.18 15.31
CA GLU A 81 -12.00 -1.94 15.29
C GLU A 81 -11.68 -2.33 13.83
N GLU A 82 -10.39 -2.37 13.49
CA GLU A 82 -9.92 -2.75 12.16
C GLU A 82 -9.94 -4.27 11.97
N GLY A 83 -10.62 -4.74 10.92
CA GLY A 83 -10.50 -6.10 10.38
C GLY A 83 -9.89 -6.07 8.97
N GLU A 84 -9.61 -7.23 8.38
CA GLU A 84 -8.85 -7.34 7.12
C GLU A 84 -9.46 -6.59 5.93
N THR A 85 -10.80 -6.56 5.83
CA THR A 85 -11.53 -5.91 4.71
C THR A 85 -12.67 -5.01 5.17
N HIS A 86 -12.88 -4.90 6.48
CA HIS A 86 -14.01 -4.21 7.10
C HIS A 86 -13.56 -3.49 8.37
N LEU A 87 -14.16 -2.34 8.67
CA LEU A 87 -14.19 -1.77 10.02
C LEU A 87 -15.41 -2.31 10.75
N ILE A 88 -15.21 -2.93 11.90
CA ILE A 88 -16.27 -3.60 12.65
C ILE A 88 -16.47 -2.86 13.96
N PHE A 89 -17.71 -2.48 14.30
CA PHE A 89 -18.06 -1.99 15.62
C PHE A 89 -18.37 -3.21 16.52
N PRO A 90 -17.57 -3.56 17.54
CA PRO A 90 -17.78 -4.78 18.34
C PRO A 90 -19.04 -4.74 19.21
N LYS A 91 -19.66 -5.89 19.52
CA LYS A 91 -20.85 -5.95 20.41
C LYS A 91 -20.58 -5.45 21.83
N LYS A 92 -19.31 -5.52 22.24
CA LYS A 92 -18.79 -5.05 23.53
C LYS A 92 -18.40 -3.56 23.57
N ALA A 93 -18.41 -2.87 22.42
CA ALA A 93 -17.97 -1.48 22.35
C ALA A 93 -18.98 -0.52 22.98
N SER A 94 -18.47 0.54 23.63
CA SER A 94 -19.29 1.53 24.35
C SER A 94 -20.11 2.38 23.37
N VAL A 95 -21.43 2.35 23.54
CA VAL A 95 -22.36 3.19 22.79
C VAL A 95 -22.26 4.65 23.23
N GLU A 96 -21.87 4.89 24.49
CA GLU A 96 -21.64 6.21 25.07
C GLU A 96 -20.45 6.91 24.41
N GLN A 97 -19.38 6.17 24.13
CA GLN A 97 -18.22 6.69 23.42
C GLN A 97 -18.55 7.03 21.95
N LEU A 98 -19.31 6.15 21.27
CA LEU A 98 -19.84 6.41 19.92
C LEU A 98 -20.67 7.71 19.90
N GLN A 99 -21.59 7.86 20.86
CA GLN A 99 -22.44 9.04 20.99
C GLN A 99 -21.62 10.31 21.24
N LYS A 100 -20.61 10.26 22.12
CA LYS A 100 -19.73 11.40 22.44
C LYS A 100 -19.02 11.94 21.20
N ILE A 101 -18.36 11.09 20.42
CA ILE A 101 -17.62 11.53 19.22
C ILE A 101 -18.58 12.01 18.13
N ARG A 102 -19.72 11.33 17.96
CA ARG A 102 -20.79 11.73 17.05
C ARG A 102 -21.32 13.13 17.36
N ASP A 103 -21.53 13.46 18.63
CA ASP A 103 -22.03 14.78 19.04
C ASP A 103 -20.99 15.88 18.83
N LEU A 104 -19.71 15.62 19.07
CA LEU A 104 -18.63 16.57 18.76
C LEU A 104 -18.59 16.92 17.27
N ILE A 105 -18.68 15.92 16.39
CA ILE A 105 -18.73 16.13 14.93
C ILE A 105 -20.00 16.90 14.53
N ALA A 106 -21.14 16.59 15.14
CA ALA A 106 -22.41 17.26 14.85
C ALA A 106 -22.41 18.74 15.26
N ILE A 107 -21.83 19.07 16.43
CA ILE A 107 -21.70 20.45 16.91
C ILE A 107 -20.84 21.28 15.95
N GLU A 108 -19.67 20.77 15.57
CA GLU A 108 -18.77 21.45 14.64
C GLU A 108 -19.42 21.64 13.26
N ARG A 109 -20.11 20.59 12.77
CA ARG A 109 -20.83 20.63 11.50
C ARG A 109 -21.91 21.71 11.48
N SER A 110 -22.71 21.81 12.53
CA SER A 110 -23.74 22.85 12.64
C SER A 110 -23.13 24.25 12.68
N SER A 111 -22.03 24.43 13.43
CA SER A 111 -21.31 25.71 13.49
C SER A 111 -20.83 26.19 12.12
N ARG A 112 -20.29 25.29 11.28
CA ARG A 112 -19.82 25.62 9.92
C ARG A 112 -20.96 25.90 8.94
N LEU A 113 -22.10 25.21 9.08
CA LEU A 113 -23.29 25.46 8.26
C LEU A 113 -23.98 26.79 8.62
N ASP A 114 -24.01 27.15 9.91
CA ASP A 114 -24.55 28.42 10.37
C ASP A 114 -23.63 29.60 10.03
N GLY A 115 -22.31 29.38 9.99
CA GLY A 115 -21.30 30.36 9.56
C GLY A 115 -21.37 30.72 8.08
N SER A 116 -21.84 29.80 7.21
CA SER A 116 -22.05 30.06 5.78
C SER A 116 -23.25 30.97 5.48
N ASN A 117 -24.13 31.21 6.46
CA ASN A 117 -25.33 32.05 6.32
C ASN A 117 -25.22 33.43 6.99
N LYS A 118 -24.03 33.80 7.50
CA LYS A 118 -23.75 35.14 8.03
C LYS A 118 -22.61 35.82 7.29
N SER A 119 -22.85 36.21 6.06
CA SER A 119 -22.19 37.39 5.49
C SER A 119 -22.61 38.63 6.31
N PRO A 120 -21.70 39.39 6.92
CA PRO A 120 -22.06 40.67 7.50
C PRO A 120 -22.43 41.62 6.36
N LYS A 121 -23.69 42.07 6.32
CA LYS A 121 -24.05 43.30 5.60
C LYS A 121 -23.30 44.44 6.26
N VAL A 122 -22.16 44.82 5.68
CA VAL A 122 -21.58 46.13 5.90
C VAL A 122 -22.04 47.00 4.74
N ASP A 123 -23.01 47.85 5.07
CA ASP A 123 -23.53 48.92 4.25
C ASP A 123 -22.49 50.05 4.22
N VAL A 124 -21.84 50.27 3.08
CA VAL A 124 -21.15 51.54 2.81
C VAL A 124 -21.37 51.92 1.34
N SER A 125 -22.11 53.00 1.18
CA SER A 125 -22.33 53.71 -0.08
C SER A 125 -21.10 54.53 -0.49
N GLN A 126 -21.01 54.74 -1.81
CA GLN A 126 -20.37 55.83 -2.57
C GLN A 126 -18.90 55.73 -3.05
N GLN A 127 -18.82 55.61 -4.40
CA GLN A 127 -18.03 56.42 -5.36
C GLN A 127 -16.49 56.36 -5.35
N LEU A 128 -15.74 56.53 -6.44
CA LEU A 128 -15.85 56.42 -7.91
C LEU A 128 -14.43 56.79 -8.43
N GLU A 129 -13.93 56.11 -9.49
CA GLU A 129 -12.85 56.56 -10.44
C GLU A 129 -11.39 56.74 -9.93
N THR A 130 -10.29 56.63 -10.69
CA THR A 130 -9.95 56.34 -12.10
C THR A 130 -8.42 56.05 -12.22
N SER A 131 -8.03 55.36 -13.30
CA SER A 131 -6.76 55.43 -14.06
C SER A 131 -5.42 54.82 -13.57
N THR A 132 -4.93 53.92 -14.43
CA THR A 132 -3.60 53.35 -14.77
C THR A 132 -2.41 54.34 -14.89
N PRO A 133 -1.13 53.96 -15.20
CA PRO A 133 -0.44 52.64 -15.27
C PRO A 133 1.02 52.61 -14.69
N LEU A 134 1.62 51.40 -14.73
CA LEU A 134 3.05 51.01 -14.54
C LEU A 134 4.12 51.94 -15.16
N PRO A 135 5.42 51.95 -14.72
CA PRO A 135 6.36 50.91 -15.19
C PRO A 135 7.61 50.54 -14.30
N THR A 136 8.14 49.33 -14.60
CA THR A 136 9.52 48.78 -14.54
C THR A 136 10.68 49.53 -13.85
N THR A 137 11.59 48.83 -13.13
CA THR A 137 12.85 48.17 -13.58
C THR A 137 13.91 48.06 -12.44
N GLN A 138 14.41 46.84 -12.21
CA GLN A 138 15.80 46.39 -11.95
C GLN A 138 16.84 47.15 -11.06
N SER A 139 17.50 46.32 -10.22
CA SER A 139 18.97 46.20 -10.00
C SER A 139 19.70 47.06 -8.95
N SER A 140 20.39 46.38 -8.02
CA SER A 140 21.86 46.45 -7.75
C SER A 140 22.20 45.60 -6.50
N ASN A 141 23.04 44.55 -6.58
CA ASN A 141 24.52 44.52 -6.44
C ASN A 141 25.06 45.25 -5.18
N ARG A 142 26.06 44.80 -4.40
CA ARG A 142 26.85 43.57 -4.20
C ARG A 142 27.89 43.90 -3.09
N ASN A 143 28.31 42.88 -2.31
CA ASN A 143 29.63 42.68 -1.66
C ASN A 143 30.10 43.39 -0.36
N GLY A 144 30.70 42.58 0.53
CA GLY A 144 31.90 42.90 1.35
C GLY A 144 31.86 42.46 2.83
N LEU A 145 32.20 41.21 3.19
CA LEU A 145 33.38 40.77 4.00
C LEU A 145 33.86 41.77 5.10
N THR A 146 34.00 41.45 6.40
CA THR A 146 35.05 40.60 7.02
C THR A 146 34.92 40.46 8.56
N GLN A 147 35.45 39.35 9.12
CA GLN A 147 36.14 39.15 10.43
C GLN A 147 35.38 38.86 11.77
N HIS A 148 35.76 37.73 12.40
CA HIS A 148 35.59 37.25 13.81
C HIS A 148 36.53 38.00 14.80
N PRO A 149 36.56 37.82 16.17
CA PRO A 149 36.14 36.66 17.03
C PRO A 149 35.55 37.00 18.45
N GLY A 150 35.19 35.97 19.26
CA GLY A 150 35.23 36.05 20.74
C GLY A 150 34.10 35.39 21.57
N ASN A 151 34.44 34.26 22.22
CA ASN A 151 33.96 33.63 23.49
C ASN A 151 32.62 34.03 24.16
N SER A 152 31.79 33.03 24.53
CA SER A 152 31.65 32.51 25.92
C SER A 152 30.48 31.51 26.09
N GLU A 153 30.81 30.37 26.69
CA GLU A 153 30.03 29.57 27.67
C GLU A 153 28.60 29.05 27.37
N GLY A 154 28.54 27.75 27.06
CA GLY A 154 27.87 26.74 27.90
C GLY A 154 26.35 26.77 28.10
N GLN A 155 25.63 25.91 27.36
CA GLN A 155 24.67 24.97 27.97
C GLN A 155 24.26 23.86 27.01
N SER A 156 24.46 22.63 27.48
CA SER A 156 24.08 21.36 26.86
C SER A 156 22.55 21.24 26.77
N SER A 157 22.00 21.23 25.56
CA SER A 157 20.65 20.74 25.28
C SER A 157 20.75 19.42 24.51
N ASN A 158 20.34 18.33 25.18
CA ASN A 158 20.09 17.05 24.54
C ASN A 158 19.12 17.24 23.37
N PRO A 159 19.29 16.55 22.23
CA PRO A 159 18.29 16.59 21.17
C PRO A 159 16.98 15.97 21.68
N PRO A 160 15.81 16.53 21.32
CA PRO A 160 14.54 15.96 21.70
C PRO A 160 14.41 14.57 21.07
N SER A 161 14.27 13.58 21.94
CA SER A 161 13.94 12.20 21.60
C SER A 161 12.80 12.20 20.60
N ALA A 162 13.02 11.61 19.42
CA ALA A 162 11.98 11.40 18.43
C ALA A 162 10.77 10.74 19.10
N PRO A 163 9.53 11.17 18.80
CA PRO A 163 8.36 10.55 19.37
C PRO A 163 8.37 9.08 18.97
N MET A 164 8.40 8.20 19.97
CA MET A 164 8.26 6.76 19.76
C MET A 164 6.93 6.53 19.04
N VAL A 165 7.00 6.21 17.75
CA VAL A 165 5.87 5.68 17.00
C VAL A 165 5.45 4.41 17.71
N THR A 166 4.36 4.50 18.47
CA THR A 166 3.73 3.38 19.14
C THR A 166 3.46 2.30 18.10
N GLY A 167 4.19 1.19 18.24
CA GLY A 167 4.15 0.10 17.30
C GLY A 167 2.82 -0.63 17.38
N ASP A 168 1.97 -0.45 16.37
CA ASP A 168 1.04 -1.47 15.89
C ASP A 168 0.33 -1.14 14.57
N SER A 169 0.92 -0.28 13.73
CA SER A 169 0.34 -0.03 12.40
C SER A 169 0.50 -1.29 11.51
N VAL A 170 -0.60 -1.76 10.92
CA VAL A 170 -0.64 -2.91 9.98
C VAL A 170 0.40 -2.75 8.87
N ILE A 171 0.58 -1.53 8.36
CA ILE A 171 1.59 -1.24 7.35
C ILE A 171 3.00 -1.55 7.86
N LEU A 172 3.34 -1.22 9.12
CA LEU A 172 4.66 -1.52 9.69
C LEU A 172 4.88 -3.03 9.83
N LYS A 173 3.83 -3.80 10.13
CA LYS A 173 3.90 -5.28 10.17
C LYS A 173 4.15 -5.84 8.77
N VAL A 174 3.43 -5.37 7.75
CA VAL A 174 3.64 -5.76 6.35
C VAL A 174 5.04 -5.38 5.87
N LEU A 175 5.49 -4.17 6.17
CA LEU A 175 6.85 -3.71 5.84
C LEU A 175 7.91 -4.61 6.46
N ARG A 176 7.80 -4.93 7.76
CA ARG A 176 8.75 -5.83 8.44
C ARG A 176 8.70 -7.25 7.84
N SER A 177 7.50 -7.76 7.56
CA SER A 177 7.32 -9.08 6.95
C SER A 177 7.98 -9.14 5.58
N ASN A 178 7.71 -8.16 4.71
CA ASN A 178 8.28 -8.12 3.36
C ASN A 178 9.80 -7.91 3.38
N ILE A 179 10.33 -7.09 4.30
CA ILE A 179 11.77 -6.93 4.53
C ILE A 179 12.43 -8.28 4.87
N GLN A 180 11.80 -9.08 5.73
CA GLN A 180 12.31 -10.41 6.07
C GLN A 180 12.13 -11.40 4.92
N HIS A 181 10.99 -11.34 4.23
CA HIS A 181 10.64 -12.23 3.13
C HIS A 181 11.65 -12.16 2.00
N VAL A 182 12.02 -10.96 1.54
CA VAL A 182 12.95 -10.82 0.40
C VAL A 182 14.34 -11.39 0.63
N LEU A 183 14.74 -11.62 1.88
CA LEU A 183 16.00 -12.30 2.20
C LEU A 183 16.00 -13.78 1.77
N VAL A 184 14.82 -14.40 1.62
CA VAL A 184 14.71 -15.79 1.18
C VAL A 184 15.34 -15.99 -0.20
N TYR A 185 15.22 -14.98 -1.08
CA TYR A 185 15.75 -15.03 -2.44
C TYR A 185 17.28 -15.07 -2.48
N GLU A 186 17.95 -14.80 -1.35
CA GLU A 186 19.41 -14.79 -1.23
C GLU A 186 19.99 -16.11 -0.73
N ASN A 187 19.15 -17.11 -0.53
CA ASN A 187 19.59 -18.48 -0.26
C ASN A 187 20.14 -19.12 -1.55
N LEU A 188 21.44 -19.38 -1.59
CA LEU A 188 22.12 -19.95 -2.77
C LEU A 188 21.57 -21.33 -3.16
N ALA A 189 21.27 -22.19 -2.19
CA ALA A 189 20.70 -23.52 -2.48
C ALA A 189 19.30 -23.40 -3.10
N LEU A 190 18.54 -22.35 -2.73
CA LEU A 190 17.25 -22.07 -3.34
C LEU A 190 17.39 -21.48 -4.75
N GLN A 191 18.37 -20.60 -4.97
CA GLN A 191 18.70 -20.10 -6.31
C GLN A 191 19.12 -21.24 -7.24
N GLU A 192 19.92 -22.21 -6.77
CA GLU A 192 20.28 -23.41 -7.52
C GLU A 192 19.05 -24.25 -7.90
N LYS A 193 18.09 -24.44 -6.98
CA LYS A 193 16.82 -25.11 -7.28
C LYS A 193 16.00 -24.36 -8.33
N ALA A 194 15.98 -23.03 -8.26
CA ALA A 194 15.32 -22.21 -9.28
C ALA A 194 16.01 -22.34 -10.65
N LEU A 195 17.34 -22.25 -10.70
CA LEU A 195 18.13 -22.44 -11.93
C LEU A 195 17.93 -23.82 -12.56
N ALA A 196 17.76 -24.86 -11.74
CA ALA A 196 17.44 -26.21 -12.23
C ALA A 196 16.07 -26.29 -12.92
N CYS A 197 15.15 -25.37 -12.61
CA CYS A 197 13.83 -25.28 -13.26
C CYS A 197 13.83 -24.40 -14.52
N ILE A 198 14.71 -23.41 -14.59
CA ILE A 198 14.77 -22.44 -15.69
C ILE A 198 15.56 -23.03 -16.88
N PRO A 199 15.03 -22.99 -18.12
CA PRO A 199 15.78 -23.43 -19.31
C PRO A 199 16.80 -22.36 -19.75
N VAL A 200 17.77 -22.06 -18.89
CA VAL A 200 18.67 -20.89 -19.01
C VAL A 200 19.35 -20.80 -20.38
N GLN A 201 19.83 -21.92 -20.92
CA GLN A 201 20.53 -21.94 -22.22
C GLN A 201 19.59 -21.57 -23.37
N GLU A 202 18.36 -22.07 -23.34
CA GLU A 202 17.36 -21.78 -24.35
C GLU A 202 16.88 -20.34 -24.27
N LEU A 203 16.65 -19.80 -23.06
CA LEU A 203 16.32 -18.39 -22.89
C LEU A 203 17.43 -17.50 -23.43
N LYS A 204 18.70 -17.74 -23.06
CA LYS A 204 19.84 -16.99 -23.60
C LYS A 204 19.93 -17.06 -25.13
N ARG A 205 19.70 -18.23 -25.73
CA ARG A 205 19.65 -18.38 -27.19
C ARG A 205 18.56 -17.51 -27.82
N ARG A 206 17.33 -17.57 -27.30
CA ARG A 206 16.19 -16.74 -27.78
C ARG A 206 16.49 -15.24 -27.62
N SER A 207 17.09 -14.84 -26.50
CA SER A 207 17.49 -13.43 -26.23
C SER A 207 18.52 -12.93 -27.24
N GLN A 208 19.55 -13.72 -27.54
CA GLN A 208 20.58 -13.37 -28.52
C GLN A 208 20.00 -13.24 -29.93
N GLU A 209 19.08 -14.13 -30.31
CA GLU A 209 18.38 -14.04 -31.60
C GLU A 209 17.55 -12.76 -31.70
N LYS A 210 16.76 -12.42 -30.68
CA LYS A 210 15.96 -11.18 -30.67
C LYS A 210 16.84 -9.94 -30.67
N LEU A 211 17.94 -9.93 -29.91
CA LEU A 211 18.94 -8.85 -29.92
C LEU A 211 19.56 -8.67 -31.30
N SER A 212 19.96 -9.77 -31.95
CA SER A 212 20.55 -9.74 -33.30
C SER A 212 19.59 -9.17 -34.34
N ARG A 213 18.30 -9.47 -34.21
CA ARG A 213 17.25 -8.93 -35.06
C ARG A 213 17.05 -7.44 -34.80
N ALA A 214 16.92 -7.03 -33.53
CA ALA A 214 16.71 -5.64 -33.16
C ALA A 214 17.85 -4.72 -33.64
N ARG A 215 19.11 -5.14 -33.48
CA ARG A 215 20.29 -4.40 -33.99
C ARG A 215 20.31 -4.21 -35.51
N LYS A 216 19.66 -5.09 -36.28
CA LYS A 216 19.54 -4.93 -37.74
C LYS A 216 18.51 -3.87 -38.12
N LEU A 217 17.44 -3.73 -37.34
CA LEU A 217 16.39 -2.74 -37.57
C LEU A 217 16.76 -1.34 -37.08
N ASP A 218 17.45 -1.26 -35.94
CA ASP A 218 17.85 0.00 -35.34
C ASP A 218 19.31 -0.05 -34.91
N LYS A 219 20.16 0.62 -35.71
CA LYS A 219 21.62 0.65 -35.49
C LYS A 219 22.05 1.69 -34.44
N GLY A 220 21.14 2.58 -34.01
CA GLY A 220 21.46 3.70 -33.12
C GLY A 220 21.18 3.45 -31.63
N THR A 221 20.39 2.43 -31.32
CA THR A 221 19.93 2.19 -29.94
C THR A 221 20.87 1.25 -29.18
N HIS A 222 21.20 1.63 -27.95
CA HIS A 222 22.02 0.83 -27.03
C HIS A 222 21.21 -0.34 -26.45
N LEU A 223 21.26 -1.48 -27.15
CA LEU A 223 20.56 -2.71 -26.79
C LEU A 223 21.49 -3.70 -26.07
N ASN A 224 21.06 -4.16 -24.88
CA ASN A 224 21.81 -5.10 -24.04
C ASN A 224 21.14 -6.48 -23.98
N GLU A 225 21.96 -7.53 -23.92
CA GLU A 225 21.51 -8.92 -23.85
C GLU A 225 20.71 -9.21 -22.57
N GLU A 226 21.09 -8.64 -21.43
CA GLU A 226 20.39 -8.85 -20.15
C GLU A 226 18.94 -8.36 -20.19
N ASP A 227 18.66 -7.23 -20.86
CA ASP A 227 17.29 -6.73 -21.03
C ASP A 227 16.46 -7.70 -21.89
N PHE A 228 17.04 -8.29 -22.94
CA PHE A 228 16.35 -9.33 -23.73
C PHE A 228 16.18 -10.64 -22.95
N LEU A 229 17.12 -10.99 -22.06
CA LEU A 229 16.99 -12.15 -21.17
C LEU A 229 15.86 -11.98 -20.17
N LEU A 230 15.68 -10.77 -19.63
CA LEU A 230 14.55 -10.44 -18.76
C LEU A 230 13.20 -10.61 -19.49
N LEU A 231 13.11 -10.16 -20.75
CA LEU A 231 11.91 -10.34 -21.57
C LEU A 231 11.62 -11.82 -21.87
N GLU A 232 12.65 -12.62 -22.20
CA GLU A 232 12.45 -14.07 -22.39
C GLU A 232 12.05 -14.76 -21.09
N LEU A 233 12.58 -14.32 -19.95
CA LEU A 233 12.23 -14.87 -18.64
C LEU A 233 10.76 -14.60 -18.31
N LEU A 234 10.26 -13.37 -18.51
CA LEU A 234 8.85 -13.03 -18.32
C LEU A 234 7.95 -13.91 -19.19
N HIS A 235 8.28 -14.01 -20.47
CA HIS A 235 7.50 -14.77 -21.44
C HIS A 235 7.45 -16.26 -21.09
N TRP A 236 8.62 -16.88 -20.83
CA TRP A 236 8.69 -18.27 -20.39
C TRP A 236 7.94 -18.52 -19.08
N PHE A 237 8.05 -17.59 -18.13
CA PHE A 237 7.39 -17.76 -16.84
C PHE A 237 5.87 -17.85 -16.99
N LYS A 238 5.29 -16.98 -17.83
CA LYS A 238 3.84 -16.95 -18.07
C LYS A 238 3.35 -18.08 -18.97
N GLU A 239 4.03 -18.35 -20.06
CA GLU A 239 3.52 -19.22 -21.12
C GLU A 239 3.90 -20.70 -20.91
N GLU A 240 4.99 -20.98 -20.19
CA GLU A 240 5.53 -22.34 -20.08
C GLU A 240 5.65 -22.83 -18.64
N PHE A 241 5.91 -21.95 -17.66
CA PHE A 241 6.27 -22.38 -16.31
C PHE A 241 5.13 -22.30 -15.30
N PHE A 242 4.44 -21.18 -15.19
CA PHE A 242 3.55 -20.85 -14.08
C PHE A 242 2.11 -20.62 -14.55
N HIS A 243 1.13 -21.06 -13.75
CA HIS A 243 -0.27 -21.09 -14.16
C HIS A 243 -1.18 -20.31 -13.21
N TRP A 244 -2.15 -19.60 -13.77
CA TRP A 244 -3.11 -18.81 -12.99
C TRP A 244 -4.21 -19.70 -12.40
N VAL A 245 -4.54 -19.49 -11.12
CA VAL A 245 -5.61 -20.23 -10.43
C VAL A 245 -6.63 -19.28 -9.85
N ASN A 246 -7.82 -19.23 -10.45
CA ASN A 246 -9.01 -18.66 -9.82
C ASN A 246 -9.75 -19.73 -9.02
N ASP A 247 -10.22 -20.76 -9.71
CA ASP A 247 -10.84 -21.95 -9.13
C ASP A 247 -10.07 -23.19 -9.59
N MET A 248 -9.59 -24.00 -8.65
CA MET A 248 -8.86 -25.23 -8.99
C MET A 248 -9.81 -26.31 -9.52
N ALA A 249 -9.34 -27.14 -10.46
CA ALA A 249 -10.12 -28.30 -10.90
C ALA A 249 -10.24 -29.35 -9.78
N CYS A 250 -11.32 -30.13 -9.79
CA CYS A 250 -11.52 -31.22 -8.85
C CYS A 250 -10.45 -32.30 -9.06
N SER A 251 -9.72 -32.66 -8.01
CA SER A 251 -8.67 -33.69 -8.03
C SER A 251 -9.18 -35.08 -8.46
N LYS A 252 -10.48 -35.37 -8.27
CA LYS A 252 -11.08 -36.67 -8.60
C LYS A 252 -11.65 -36.75 -10.01
N CYS A 253 -12.34 -35.71 -10.48
CA CYS A 253 -13.05 -35.75 -11.78
C CYS A 253 -12.56 -34.73 -12.81
N GLY A 254 -11.62 -33.84 -12.47
CA GLY A 254 -11.18 -32.73 -13.32
C GLY A 254 -12.23 -31.64 -13.55
N GLY A 255 -13.43 -31.80 -12.98
CA GLY A 255 -14.54 -30.86 -13.15
C GLY A 255 -14.35 -29.55 -12.39
N ARG A 256 -15.24 -28.59 -12.66
CA ARG A 256 -15.25 -27.28 -11.98
C ARG A 256 -15.54 -27.43 -10.48
N THR A 257 -14.91 -26.57 -9.70
CA THR A 257 -15.16 -26.40 -8.26
C THR A 257 -15.73 -25.01 -8.00
N LYS A 258 -16.18 -24.79 -6.76
CA LYS A 258 -16.60 -23.48 -6.27
C LYS A 258 -15.93 -23.22 -4.93
N SER A 259 -15.45 -21.99 -4.72
CA SER A 259 -15.02 -21.56 -3.40
C SER A 259 -16.19 -21.61 -2.41
N ARG A 260 -15.98 -22.24 -1.24
CA ARG A 260 -16.95 -22.23 -0.14
C ARG A 260 -16.88 -20.98 0.73
N GLY A 261 -16.02 -20.02 0.40
CA GLY A 261 -15.83 -18.77 1.14
C GLY A 261 -15.27 -18.92 2.56
N THR A 262 -15.15 -20.15 3.06
CA THR A 262 -14.56 -20.48 4.35
C THR A 262 -13.17 -21.03 4.12
N SER A 263 -12.17 -20.48 4.79
CA SER A 263 -10.81 -21.02 4.74
C SER A 263 -10.72 -22.29 5.60
N LEU A 264 -10.00 -23.28 5.11
CA LEU A 264 -9.65 -24.47 5.87
C LEU A 264 -8.46 -24.16 6.78
N PHE A 265 -8.36 -24.87 7.89
CA PHE A 265 -7.16 -24.84 8.72
C PHE A 265 -5.99 -25.45 7.93
N PRO A 266 -4.83 -24.76 7.84
CA PRO A 266 -3.65 -25.35 7.25
C PRO A 266 -3.22 -26.60 8.03
N SER A 267 -2.72 -27.61 7.32
CA SER A 267 -2.01 -28.75 7.92
C SER A 267 -0.60 -28.31 8.36
N ASP A 268 0.09 -29.16 9.11
CA ASP A 268 1.47 -28.88 9.54
C ASP A 268 2.44 -28.84 8.35
N ASP A 269 2.22 -29.68 7.34
CA ASP A 269 3.00 -29.64 6.09
C ASP A 269 2.71 -28.35 5.30
N GLU A 270 1.46 -27.90 5.24
CA GLU A 270 1.10 -26.65 4.58
C GLU A 270 1.73 -25.43 5.28
N ARG A 271 1.69 -25.40 6.63
CA ARG A 271 2.37 -24.36 7.44
C ARG A 271 3.87 -24.35 7.24
N LYS A 272 4.51 -25.52 7.15
CA LYS A 272 5.96 -25.64 6.89
C LYS A 272 6.36 -24.92 5.61
N TRP A 273 5.49 -24.89 4.60
CA TRP A 273 5.70 -24.18 3.34
C TRP A 273 5.10 -22.76 3.33
N GLY A 274 4.78 -22.20 4.50
CA GLY A 274 4.33 -20.82 4.65
C GLY A 274 2.91 -20.56 4.12
N ALA A 275 2.02 -21.57 4.16
CA ALA A 275 0.60 -21.34 3.90
C ALA A 275 -0.14 -21.03 5.20
N ASP A 276 -0.50 -19.76 5.38
CA ASP A 276 -1.34 -19.31 6.50
C ASP A 276 -2.84 -19.45 6.19
N ARG A 277 -3.19 -19.47 4.90
CA ARG A 277 -4.56 -19.61 4.41
C ARG A 277 -4.67 -20.76 3.43
N VAL A 278 -5.73 -21.55 3.57
CA VAL A 278 -6.10 -22.61 2.63
C VAL A 278 -7.52 -22.39 2.16
N GLU A 279 -7.71 -22.23 0.85
CA GLU A 279 -9.03 -22.05 0.25
C GLU A 279 -9.70 -23.43 0.05
N ASP A 280 -11.00 -23.52 0.35
CA ASP A 280 -11.81 -24.73 0.09
C ASP A 280 -12.55 -24.62 -1.24
N HIS A 281 -12.08 -25.38 -2.23
CA HIS A 281 -12.68 -25.49 -3.55
C HIS A 281 -13.52 -26.77 -3.63
N TYR A 282 -14.81 -26.63 -3.43
CA TYR A 282 -15.71 -27.79 -3.33
C TYR A 282 -16.24 -28.23 -4.70
N CYS A 283 -16.23 -29.54 -4.93
CA CYS A 283 -16.81 -30.15 -6.11
C CYS A 283 -18.17 -30.77 -5.77
N ASP A 284 -19.25 -30.17 -6.27
CA ASP A 284 -20.62 -30.68 -6.06
C ASP A 284 -20.83 -32.08 -6.64
N ALA A 285 -20.21 -32.39 -7.79
CA ALA A 285 -20.37 -33.69 -8.45
C ALA A 285 -19.70 -34.84 -7.68
N CYS A 286 -18.55 -34.58 -7.07
CA CYS A 286 -17.80 -35.58 -6.30
C CYS A 286 -18.07 -35.54 -4.80
N GLN A 287 -18.77 -34.50 -4.32
CA GLN A 287 -18.90 -34.17 -2.89
C GLN A 287 -17.52 -34.16 -2.20
N LEU A 288 -16.56 -33.47 -2.84
CA LEU A 288 -15.15 -33.49 -2.46
C LEU A 288 -14.61 -32.08 -2.25
N SER A 289 -13.97 -31.85 -1.11
CA SER A 289 -13.19 -30.64 -0.83
C SER A 289 -11.82 -30.74 -1.51
N ASN A 290 -11.46 -29.71 -2.27
CA ASN A 290 -10.13 -29.57 -2.87
C ASN A 290 -9.45 -28.39 -2.20
N ARG A 291 -8.27 -28.66 -1.63
CA ARG A 291 -7.53 -27.68 -0.83
C ARG A 291 -6.63 -26.86 -1.76
N PHE A 292 -6.67 -25.55 -1.62
CA PHE A 292 -5.74 -24.66 -2.30
C PHE A 292 -4.96 -23.81 -1.27
N PRO A 293 -3.81 -24.33 -0.77
CA PRO A 293 -2.95 -23.59 0.14
C PRO A 293 -2.29 -22.40 -0.55
N ARG A 294 -2.34 -21.23 0.09
CA ARG A 294 -1.69 -20.00 -0.38
C ARG A 294 -0.26 -19.96 0.14
N TYR A 295 0.64 -20.70 -0.52
CA TYR A 295 2.04 -20.85 -0.11
C TYR A 295 2.82 -19.55 -0.29
N ASN A 296 3.53 -19.14 0.77
CA ASN A 296 4.47 -18.02 0.68
C ASN A 296 5.93 -18.46 0.54
N ASN A 297 6.25 -19.75 0.66
CA ASN A 297 7.62 -20.24 0.43
C ASN A 297 7.88 -20.44 -1.08
N PRO A 298 8.79 -19.67 -1.71
CA PRO A 298 9.03 -19.76 -3.15
C PRO A 298 9.66 -21.09 -3.60
N GLU A 299 10.30 -21.85 -2.71
CA GLU A 299 10.72 -23.22 -3.03
C GLU A 299 9.52 -24.11 -3.36
N LYS A 300 8.45 -24.00 -2.57
CA LYS A 300 7.22 -24.76 -2.83
C LYS A 300 6.56 -24.29 -4.14
N LEU A 301 6.67 -23.01 -4.47
CA LEU A 301 6.12 -22.46 -5.71
C LEU A 301 6.83 -22.97 -6.97
N LEU A 302 8.13 -23.32 -6.89
CA LEU A 302 8.83 -23.99 -7.99
C LEU A 302 8.24 -25.39 -8.30
N GLU A 303 7.66 -26.03 -7.29
CA GLU A 303 6.98 -27.34 -7.40
C GLU A 303 5.52 -27.16 -7.84
N THR A 304 4.74 -26.30 -7.18
CA THR A 304 3.30 -26.15 -7.46
C THR A 304 3.03 -25.42 -8.77
N ARG A 305 3.92 -24.52 -9.19
CA ARG A 305 3.88 -23.80 -10.47
C ARG A 305 2.55 -23.12 -10.78
N CYS A 306 1.84 -22.69 -9.75
CA CYS A 306 0.53 -22.08 -9.90
C CYS A 306 0.17 -21.17 -8.74
N GLY A 307 -0.72 -20.21 -9.00
CA GLY A 307 -1.23 -19.29 -7.99
C GLY A 307 -1.87 -18.04 -8.57
N ARG A 308 -1.90 -16.97 -7.78
CA ARG A 308 -2.34 -15.62 -8.19
C ARG A 308 -1.17 -14.65 -8.07
N CYS A 309 -1.39 -13.35 -8.26
CA CYS A 309 -0.33 -12.34 -8.32
C CYS A 309 0.73 -12.47 -7.20
N GLY A 310 0.32 -12.78 -5.97
CA GLY A 310 1.20 -13.10 -4.84
C GLY A 310 2.24 -14.18 -5.14
N GLU A 311 1.78 -15.38 -5.48
CA GLU A 311 2.65 -16.52 -5.81
C GLU A 311 3.49 -16.27 -7.07
N TRP A 312 2.88 -15.64 -8.09
CA TRP A 312 3.54 -15.30 -9.34
C TRP A 312 4.73 -14.36 -9.09
N ALA A 313 4.51 -13.21 -8.44
CA ALA A 313 5.57 -12.24 -8.16
C ALA A 313 6.65 -12.81 -7.22
N ASN A 314 6.26 -13.62 -6.22
CA ASN A 314 7.18 -14.25 -5.29
C ASN A 314 8.15 -15.22 -6.01
N CYS A 315 7.60 -16.15 -6.79
CA CYS A 315 8.40 -17.13 -7.53
C CYS A 315 9.21 -16.48 -8.67
N PHE A 316 8.63 -15.52 -9.39
CA PHE A 316 9.34 -14.79 -10.44
C PHE A 316 10.51 -13.97 -9.89
N THR A 317 10.34 -13.28 -8.76
CA THR A 317 11.43 -12.54 -8.10
C THR A 317 12.59 -13.47 -7.74
N LEU A 318 12.30 -14.68 -7.23
CA LEU A 318 13.33 -15.70 -7.00
C LEU A 318 14.05 -16.07 -8.31
N CYS A 319 13.32 -16.28 -9.41
CA CYS A 319 13.91 -16.61 -10.72
C CYS A 319 14.85 -15.50 -11.22
N CYS A 320 14.45 -14.23 -11.09
CA CYS A 320 15.30 -13.09 -11.42
C CYS A 320 16.59 -13.10 -10.59
N ARG A 321 16.47 -13.26 -9.27
CA ARG A 321 17.64 -13.30 -8.36
C ARG A 321 18.57 -14.47 -8.67
N ALA A 322 18.01 -15.63 -9.02
CA ALA A 322 18.76 -16.83 -9.38
C ALA A 322 19.54 -16.68 -10.69
N LEU A 323 18.99 -15.95 -11.68
CA LEU A 323 19.70 -15.59 -12.91
C LEU A 323 20.73 -14.46 -12.74
N GLY A 324 20.84 -13.90 -11.53
CA GLY A 324 21.81 -12.86 -11.20
C GLY A 324 21.29 -11.42 -11.35
N PHE A 325 20.04 -11.22 -11.76
CA PHE A 325 19.45 -9.88 -11.87
C PHE A 325 19.30 -9.22 -10.50
N GLU A 326 19.66 -7.94 -10.39
CA GLU A 326 19.21 -7.11 -9.27
C GLU A 326 17.69 -6.96 -9.35
N ALA A 327 16.97 -7.48 -8.36
CA ALA A 327 15.51 -7.54 -8.38
C ALA A 327 14.91 -7.11 -7.05
N ARG A 328 13.77 -6.42 -7.13
CA ARG A 328 12.95 -6.00 -6.00
C ARG A 328 11.59 -6.65 -6.08
N TYR A 329 11.10 -7.11 -4.93
CA TYR A 329 9.68 -7.42 -4.76
C TYR A 329 8.94 -6.11 -4.50
N VAL A 330 7.90 -5.83 -5.27
CA VAL A 330 7.12 -4.59 -5.15
C VAL A 330 5.73 -4.93 -4.64
N TRP A 331 5.33 -4.26 -3.57
CA TRP A 331 4.02 -4.40 -2.94
C TRP A 331 3.23 -3.11 -3.10
N ASP A 332 2.05 -3.23 -3.69
CA ASP A 332 1.02 -2.20 -3.76
C ASP A 332 -0.04 -2.49 -2.71
N TYR A 333 -0.33 -1.48 -1.89
CA TYR A 333 -1.33 -1.54 -0.81
C TYR A 333 -2.72 -1.95 -1.32
N THR A 334 -3.03 -1.68 -2.59
CA THR A 334 -4.31 -1.99 -3.22
C THR A 334 -4.38 -3.42 -3.78
N ASP A 335 -3.82 -4.38 -3.03
CA ASP A 335 -3.86 -5.82 -3.29
C ASP A 335 -3.24 -6.24 -4.64
N HIS A 336 -2.05 -5.71 -4.95
CA HIS A 336 -1.26 -6.22 -6.07
C HIS A 336 0.23 -6.23 -5.75
N VAL A 337 0.96 -7.10 -6.43
CA VAL A 337 2.41 -7.25 -6.25
C VAL A 337 3.05 -7.57 -7.59
N TRP A 338 4.30 -7.13 -7.77
CA TRP A 338 5.08 -7.37 -8.98
C TRP A 338 6.57 -7.31 -8.67
N THR A 339 7.41 -7.31 -9.71
CA THR A 339 8.87 -7.27 -9.58
C THR A 339 9.44 -6.03 -10.29
N GLU A 340 10.46 -5.40 -9.72
CA GLU A 340 11.31 -4.45 -10.46
C GLU A 340 12.68 -5.09 -10.69
N VAL A 341 13.27 -4.90 -11.86
CA VAL A 341 14.62 -5.38 -12.19
C VAL A 341 15.50 -4.22 -12.63
N TYR A 342 16.71 -4.09 -12.09
CA TYR A 342 17.64 -3.04 -12.51
C TYR A 342 18.25 -3.40 -13.86
N SER A 343 18.23 -2.45 -14.80
CA SER A 343 18.88 -2.57 -16.10
C SER A 343 20.19 -1.77 -16.08
N PRO A 344 21.37 -2.43 -16.10
CA PRO A 344 22.65 -1.72 -16.17
C PRO A 344 22.80 -0.90 -17.45
N SER A 345 22.23 -1.35 -18.57
CA SER A 345 22.27 -0.62 -19.84
C SER A 345 21.48 0.67 -19.81
N GLN A 346 20.33 0.69 -19.11
CA GLN A 346 19.45 1.85 -19.04
C GLN A 346 19.63 2.66 -17.75
N GLN A 347 20.48 2.19 -16.83
CA GLN A 347 20.79 2.80 -15.55
C GLN A 347 19.55 3.11 -14.70
N ARG A 348 18.53 2.25 -14.77
CA ARG A 348 17.25 2.43 -14.06
C ARG A 348 16.58 1.10 -13.75
N TRP A 349 15.63 1.15 -12.81
CA TRP A 349 14.72 0.04 -12.51
C TRP A 349 13.62 -0.06 -13.56
N LEU A 350 13.40 -1.27 -14.07
CA LEU A 350 12.33 -1.64 -14.99
C LEU A 350 11.20 -2.30 -14.21
N HIS A 351 9.97 -1.85 -14.45
CA HIS A 351 8.76 -2.53 -13.98
C HIS A 351 8.61 -3.89 -14.69
N CYS A 352 8.29 -4.95 -13.97
CA CYS A 352 8.04 -6.28 -14.52
C CYS A 352 6.84 -6.92 -13.81
N ASP A 353 5.75 -7.13 -14.54
CA ASP A 353 4.60 -7.91 -14.06
C ASP A 353 4.57 -9.28 -14.77
N PRO A 354 4.94 -10.37 -14.06
CA PRO A 354 4.94 -11.71 -14.64
C PRO A 354 3.53 -12.24 -14.93
N CYS A 355 2.50 -11.78 -14.21
CA CYS A 355 1.12 -12.20 -14.46
C CYS A 355 0.65 -11.71 -15.82
N GLU A 356 1.14 -10.55 -16.23
CA GLU A 356 0.71 -9.86 -17.45
C GLU A 356 1.67 -10.08 -18.62
N ASP A 357 2.87 -10.64 -18.40
CA ASP A 357 3.99 -10.66 -19.37
C ASP A 357 4.29 -9.25 -19.89
N VAL A 358 4.43 -8.33 -18.93
CA VAL A 358 4.64 -6.90 -19.18
C VAL A 358 5.94 -6.45 -18.54
N CYS A 359 6.77 -5.80 -19.36
CA CYS A 359 7.96 -5.08 -18.91
C CYS A 359 7.84 -3.60 -19.27
N ASP A 360 8.30 -2.75 -18.35
CA ASP A 360 8.47 -1.30 -18.51
C ASP A 360 7.18 -0.54 -18.89
N LYS A 361 6.06 -0.93 -18.29
CA LYS A 361 4.78 -0.22 -18.41
C LYS A 361 4.20 0.10 -17.02
N PRO A 362 4.86 0.95 -16.21
CA PRO A 362 4.45 1.20 -14.83
C PRO A 362 3.05 1.85 -14.71
N LEU A 363 2.56 2.52 -15.76
CA LEU A 363 1.20 3.09 -15.81
C LEU A 363 0.09 2.04 -16.07
N LEU A 364 0.44 0.76 -16.21
CA LEU A 364 -0.51 -0.34 -16.43
C LEU A 364 -1.63 -0.34 -15.39
N TYR A 365 -1.31 -0.09 -14.12
CA TYR A 365 -2.27 -0.21 -13.03
C TYR A 365 -3.17 1.02 -12.91
N GLU A 366 -2.57 2.21 -12.84
CA GLU A 366 -3.32 3.45 -12.64
C GLU A 366 -4.13 3.83 -13.88
N ILE A 367 -3.51 3.84 -15.05
CA ILE A 367 -4.15 4.24 -16.30
C ILE A 367 -4.82 3.04 -16.99
N GLY A 368 -4.13 1.90 -17.05
CA GLY A 368 -4.66 0.72 -17.74
C GLY A 368 -5.82 0.06 -17.00
N TRP A 369 -5.69 -0.18 -15.70
CA TRP A 369 -6.73 -0.83 -14.88
C TRP A 369 -7.62 0.17 -14.12
N GLY A 370 -7.28 1.46 -14.12
CA GLY A 370 -8.02 2.47 -13.35
C GLY A 370 -7.83 2.32 -11.84
N LYS A 371 -6.76 1.64 -11.38
CA LYS A 371 -6.49 1.45 -9.95
C LYS A 371 -6.13 2.79 -9.31
N LYS A 372 -6.78 3.09 -8.19
CA LYS A 372 -6.44 4.25 -7.35
C LYS A 372 -5.35 3.85 -6.37
N LEU A 373 -4.10 3.92 -6.82
CA LEU A 373 -2.92 3.55 -6.02
C LEU A 373 -2.78 4.47 -4.79
N SER A 374 -2.23 3.94 -3.70
CA SER A 374 -1.94 4.74 -2.50
C SER A 374 -0.47 4.63 -2.10
N TYR A 375 -0.01 3.42 -1.75
CA TYR A 375 1.39 3.15 -1.41
C TYR A 375 1.91 2.00 -2.26
N VAL A 376 3.05 2.23 -2.89
CA VAL A 376 3.81 1.22 -3.63
C VAL A 376 5.22 1.17 -3.05
N ILE A 377 5.64 0.00 -2.59
CA ILE A 377 6.86 -0.12 -1.80
C ILE A 377 7.68 -1.29 -2.33
N ALA A 378 8.96 -1.03 -2.61
CA ALA A 378 9.87 -1.99 -3.18
C ALA A 378 10.90 -2.48 -2.14
N PHE A 379 11.17 -3.78 -2.16
CA PHE A 379 12.00 -4.50 -1.20
C PHE A 379 13.09 -5.29 -1.93
N SER A 380 14.35 -5.09 -1.56
CA SER A 380 15.50 -5.88 -2.02
C SER A 380 16.51 -6.09 -0.91
N LYS A 381 17.46 -7.00 -1.12
CA LYS A 381 18.75 -6.93 -0.41
C LYS A 381 19.53 -5.74 -0.97
N ASP A 382 20.27 -5.01 -0.13
CA ASP A 382 21.34 -4.12 -0.59
C ASP A 382 22.42 -4.04 0.50
N GLU A 383 23.68 -4.23 0.12
CA GLU A 383 24.80 -4.22 1.05
C GLU A 383 25.20 -2.79 1.42
N VAL A 384 25.31 -2.49 2.72
CA VAL A 384 26.13 -1.38 3.18
C VAL A 384 27.07 -1.86 4.29
N ALA A 385 28.35 -1.92 3.91
CA ALA A 385 29.56 -2.24 4.68
C ALA A 385 29.86 -3.73 4.92
N PRO A 386 31.16 -4.13 4.83
CA PRO A 386 31.56 -5.52 5.02
C PRO A 386 31.16 -5.94 6.45
N MET A 387 30.43 -7.04 6.55
CA MET A 387 29.98 -7.72 7.78
C MET A 387 28.52 -7.54 8.25
N ARG A 388 27.63 -6.83 7.55
CA ARG A 388 26.17 -6.93 7.84
C ARG A 388 25.30 -6.85 6.58
N LYS A 389 24.61 -7.94 6.22
CA LYS A 389 23.52 -7.93 5.23
C LYS A 389 22.43 -6.97 5.75
N LYS A 390 22.16 -5.88 5.04
CA LYS A 390 21.04 -4.98 5.33
C LYS A 390 20.00 -5.16 4.22
N CYS A 391 18.72 -5.11 4.59
CA CYS A 391 17.65 -4.93 3.61
C CYS A 391 17.37 -3.44 3.50
N PHE A 392 17.20 -2.96 2.28
CA PHE A 392 16.76 -1.59 2.05
C PHE A 392 15.28 -1.57 1.74
N LEU A 393 14.62 -0.56 2.30
CA LEU A 393 13.26 -0.22 1.96
C LEU A 393 13.33 0.94 0.98
N SER A 394 13.05 0.70 -0.30
CA SER A 394 12.86 1.78 -1.26
C SER A 394 11.37 2.10 -1.29
N ILE A 395 10.99 3.17 -0.57
CA ILE A 395 9.63 3.68 -0.62
C ILE A 395 9.52 4.59 -1.85
N ARG A 396 8.82 4.12 -2.88
CA ARG A 396 8.36 4.98 -3.98
C ARG A 396 6.92 5.38 -3.69
N LEU A 397 6.74 6.48 -2.97
CA LEU A 397 5.43 7.11 -2.88
C LEU A 397 5.06 7.66 -4.26
N PHE A 398 4.19 6.96 -4.98
CA PHE A 398 3.40 7.58 -6.03
C PHE A 398 2.34 8.43 -5.33
N PHE A 399 2.69 9.69 -5.04
CA PHE A 399 1.66 10.66 -4.70
C PHE A 399 0.85 10.92 -5.96
N LEU A 400 -0.42 10.51 -5.93
CA LEU A 400 -1.46 10.99 -6.85
C LEU A 400 -1.42 12.53 -6.83
N PHE A 401 -1.20 13.16 -7.99
CA PHE A 401 -1.40 14.59 -8.17
C PHE A 401 -2.89 14.92 -8.33
#